data_AF-A0A1T4TMV3-F1
#
_entry.id   AF-A0A1T4TMV3-F1
#
_cell.length_a   1.000
_cell.length_b   1.000
_cell.length_c   1.000
_cell.angle_alpha   90.00
_cell.angle_beta   90.00
_cell.angle_gamma   90.00
#
_symmetry.space_group_name_H-M   'P 1'
#
loop_
_entity.id
_entity.type
_entity.pdbx_description
1 polymer ?
#
loop_
_entity_poly.entity_id
_entity_poly.type
_entity_poly.pdbx_seq_one_letter_code
_entity_poly.pdbx_strand_id
1 'polypeptide(L)'
;MTLMKDKIVTLADKLIRVKGFNAFSYKDIADPLSVKNAAVHYHFPSKADLGMAVIGEEMQRFQHSVQQWQQLPEEEQLALLVDVFRKHCYAGNVCLMGSLAPDYETLTPQMQEKINEMAEAIVEWVTTCLEKGRKNKRFHFKGTAGDRALLVISNLQSSLLLARVMGPEAFDRIGRQLLEDLRS
;
A
#
# COMPACT_ATOMS: atom_id res chain seq x y z
N MET A 1 2.44 22.81 2.66
CA MET A 1 1.52 22.47 1.55
C MET A 1 0.18 23.14 1.81
N THR A 2 -0.56 23.55 0.77
CA THR A 2 -1.88 24.16 0.93
C THR A 2 -2.92 23.07 1.20
N LEU A 3 -3.87 23.34 2.11
CA LEU A 3 -4.97 22.43 2.48
C LEU A 3 -5.71 21.81 1.28
N MET A 4 -5.79 22.53 0.15
CA MET A 4 -6.42 22.03 -1.07
C MET A 4 -5.60 20.93 -1.76
N LYS A 5 -4.27 21.09 -1.81
CA LYS A 5 -3.38 20.10 -2.43
C LYS A 5 -3.52 18.76 -1.70
N ASP A 6 -3.51 18.78 -0.38
CA ASP A 6 -3.60 17.57 0.47
C ASP A 6 -4.96 16.88 0.31
N LYS A 7 -6.05 17.66 0.19
CA LYS A 7 -7.39 17.13 -0.12
C LYS A 7 -7.45 16.44 -1.48
N ILE A 8 -6.80 17.03 -2.50
CA ILE A 8 -6.72 16.44 -3.85
C ILE A 8 -5.96 15.11 -3.80
N VAL A 9 -4.80 15.07 -3.13
CA VAL A 9 -4.00 13.83 -3.02
C VAL A 9 -4.76 12.75 -2.26
N THR A 10 -5.40 13.09 -1.13
CA THR A 10 -6.20 12.15 -0.34
C THR A 10 -7.35 11.55 -1.16
N LEU A 11 -8.05 12.37 -1.95
CA LEU A 11 -9.15 11.88 -2.78
C LEU A 11 -8.64 11.05 -3.96
N ALA A 12 -7.51 11.44 -4.56
CA ALA A 12 -6.86 10.67 -5.61
C ALA A 12 -6.40 9.29 -5.12
N ASP A 13 -5.78 9.20 -3.94
CA ASP A 13 -5.39 7.92 -3.32
C ASP A 13 -6.60 6.98 -3.18
N LYS A 14 -7.73 7.50 -2.65
CA LYS A 14 -8.98 6.74 -2.54
C LYS A 14 -9.48 6.28 -3.92
N LEU A 15 -9.51 7.18 -4.91
CA LEU A 15 -9.97 6.85 -6.26
C LEU A 15 -9.10 5.79 -6.92
N ILE A 16 -7.78 5.88 -6.77
CA ILE A 16 -6.85 4.86 -7.26
C ILE A 16 -7.20 3.52 -6.61
N ARG A 17 -7.24 3.43 -5.29
CA ARG A 17 -7.49 2.16 -4.57
C ARG A 17 -8.88 1.56 -4.81
N VAL A 18 -9.87 2.34 -5.22
CA VAL A 18 -11.23 1.85 -5.46
C VAL A 18 -11.46 1.54 -6.94
N LYS A 19 -11.01 2.41 -7.85
CA LYS A 19 -11.33 2.33 -9.29
C LYS A 19 -10.15 1.90 -10.17
N GLY A 20 -8.91 2.12 -9.74
CA GLY A 20 -7.71 2.03 -10.57
C GLY A 20 -7.23 3.40 -11.05
N PHE A 21 -5.94 3.51 -11.41
CA PHE A 21 -5.35 4.79 -11.78
C PHE A 21 -5.94 5.29 -13.09
N ASN A 22 -6.02 4.46 -14.13
CA ASN A 22 -6.56 4.88 -15.43
C ASN A 22 -8.06 5.22 -15.39
N ALA A 23 -8.81 4.69 -14.43
CA ALA A 23 -10.27 4.79 -14.38
C ALA A 23 -10.83 6.10 -13.79
N PHE A 24 -10.02 6.95 -13.14
CA PHE A 24 -10.50 8.23 -12.58
C PHE A 24 -10.06 9.44 -13.42
N SER A 25 -10.81 10.53 -13.33
CA SER A 25 -10.53 11.80 -13.99
C SER A 25 -10.38 12.94 -12.98
N TYR A 26 -9.88 14.10 -13.40
CA TYR A 26 -9.87 15.27 -12.52
C TYR A 26 -11.27 15.73 -12.13
N LYS A 27 -12.29 15.41 -12.93
CA LYS A 27 -13.68 15.66 -12.58
C LYS A 27 -14.11 14.83 -11.36
N ASP A 28 -13.67 13.57 -11.26
CA ASP A 28 -13.93 12.72 -10.08
C ASP A 28 -13.33 13.30 -8.79
N ILE A 29 -12.36 14.22 -8.89
CA ILE A 29 -11.75 14.93 -7.76
C ILE A 29 -12.42 16.30 -7.54
N ALA A 30 -12.66 17.04 -8.61
CA ALA A 30 -13.18 18.39 -8.56
C ALA A 30 -14.62 18.43 -8.04
N ASP A 31 -15.47 17.50 -8.49
CA ASP A 31 -16.89 17.46 -8.14
C ASP A 31 -17.08 17.29 -6.62
N PRO A 32 -16.47 16.28 -5.93
CA PRO A 32 -16.63 16.14 -4.47
C PRO A 32 -16.04 17.29 -3.65
N LEU A 33 -15.03 18.00 -4.20
CA LEU A 33 -14.43 19.16 -3.54
C LEU A 33 -15.16 20.48 -3.86
N SER A 34 -16.19 20.45 -4.71
CA SER A 34 -16.91 21.64 -5.19
C SER A 34 -15.97 22.71 -5.78
N VAL A 35 -14.94 22.27 -6.50
CA VAL A 35 -13.99 23.14 -7.21
C VAL A 35 -14.07 22.92 -8.72
N LYS A 36 -13.47 23.82 -9.49
CA LYS A 36 -13.33 23.63 -10.95
C LYS A 36 -12.17 22.69 -11.25
N ASN A 37 -12.25 21.92 -12.35
CA ASN A 37 -11.12 21.11 -12.85
C ASN A 37 -9.81 21.91 -12.97
N ALA A 38 -9.90 23.18 -13.35
CA ALA A 38 -8.75 24.09 -13.43
C ALA A 38 -7.99 24.24 -12.10
N ALA A 39 -8.67 24.15 -10.95
CA ALA A 39 -8.03 24.19 -9.64
C ALA A 39 -7.20 22.92 -9.37
N VAL A 40 -7.68 21.75 -9.82
CA VAL A 40 -6.92 20.50 -9.74
C VAL A 40 -5.69 20.57 -10.64
N HIS A 41 -5.85 21.03 -11.89
CA HIS A 41 -4.75 21.25 -12.84
C HIS A 41 -3.70 22.25 -12.34
N TYR A 42 -4.12 23.31 -11.65
CA TYR A 42 -3.20 24.28 -11.05
C TYR A 42 -2.25 23.62 -10.04
N HIS A 43 -2.73 22.66 -9.24
CA HIS A 43 -1.90 21.94 -8.28
C HIS A 43 -1.13 20.77 -8.90
N PHE A 44 -1.71 20.11 -9.89
CA PHE A 44 -1.15 18.93 -10.56
C PHE A 44 -1.32 19.06 -12.07
N PRO A 45 -0.32 19.60 -12.78
CA PRO A 45 -0.40 19.83 -14.23
C PRO A 45 -0.77 18.57 -15.02
N SER A 46 -0.23 17.42 -14.61
CA SER A 46 -0.55 16.11 -15.16
C SER A 46 -1.06 15.14 -14.09
N LYS A 47 -1.83 14.13 -14.54
CA LYS A 47 -2.28 13.04 -13.69
C LYS A 47 -1.12 12.20 -13.15
N ALA A 48 0.01 12.17 -13.86
CA ALA A 48 1.24 11.55 -13.40
C ALA A 48 1.83 12.29 -12.19
N ASP A 49 1.85 13.63 -12.21
CA ASP A 49 2.29 14.43 -11.04
C ASP A 49 1.44 14.15 -9.80
N LEU A 50 0.13 13.99 -9.99
CA LEU A 50 -0.78 13.61 -8.92
C LEU A 50 -0.52 12.18 -8.42
N GLY A 51 -0.33 11.22 -9.33
CA GLY A 51 0.03 9.84 -8.97
C GLY A 51 1.35 9.76 -8.18
N MET A 52 2.36 10.51 -8.60
CA MET A 52 3.65 10.61 -7.89
C MET A 52 3.48 11.20 -6.49
N ALA A 53 2.62 12.21 -6.32
CA ALA A 53 2.32 12.77 -5.01
C ALA A 53 1.61 11.77 -4.10
N VAL A 54 0.66 10.98 -4.64
CA VAL A 54 0.00 9.89 -3.89
C VAL A 54 1.01 8.85 -3.42
N ILE A 55 1.90 8.37 -4.30
CA ILE A 55 2.94 7.39 -3.93
C ILE A 55 3.90 7.99 -2.89
N GLY A 56 4.27 9.26 -3.05
CA GLY A 56 5.12 9.97 -2.09
C GLY A 56 4.51 10.05 -0.70
N GLU A 57 3.23 10.41 -0.59
CA GLU A 57 2.53 10.43 0.70
C GLU A 57 2.38 9.04 1.31
N GLU A 58 2.14 8.00 0.49
CA GLU A 58 2.09 6.62 0.98
C GLU A 58 3.43 6.19 1.57
N MET A 59 4.54 6.50 0.88
CA MET A 59 5.88 6.17 1.38
C MET A 59 6.22 6.93 2.66
N GLN A 60 5.80 8.19 2.79
CA GLN A 60 5.96 8.93 4.04
C GLN A 60 5.17 8.29 5.20
N ARG A 61 3.91 7.88 4.96
CA ARG A 61 3.09 7.16 5.96
C ARG A 61 3.73 5.82 6.35
N PHE A 62 4.23 5.07 5.37
CA PHE A 62 4.91 3.81 5.59
C PHE A 62 6.17 3.99 6.46
N GLN A 63 7.06 4.92 6.09
CA GLN A 63 8.27 5.21 6.84
C GLN A 63 7.98 5.66 8.27
N HIS A 64 6.97 6.51 8.46
CA HIS A 64 6.54 6.94 9.79
C HIS A 64 6.06 5.76 10.65
N SER A 65 5.24 4.88 10.07
CA SER A 65 4.73 3.69 10.76
C SER A 65 5.87 2.75 11.16
N VAL A 66 6.77 2.45 10.23
CA VAL A 66 7.96 1.63 10.46
C VAL A 66 8.84 2.20 11.59
N GLN A 67 9.04 3.52 11.62
CA GLN A 67 9.80 4.18 12.68
C GLN A 67 9.14 4.02 14.06
N GLN A 68 7.81 4.05 14.13
CA GLN A 68 7.08 3.82 15.38
C GLN A 68 7.18 2.37 15.86
N TRP A 69 7.25 1.42 14.93
CA TRP A 69 7.27 -0.01 15.26
C TRP A 69 8.67 -0.54 15.58
N GLN A 70 9.74 0.19 15.24
CA GLN A 70 11.12 -0.31 15.26
C GLN A 70 11.60 -0.89 16.61
N GLN A 71 10.99 -0.49 17.73
CA GLN A 71 11.35 -0.94 19.08
C GLN A 71 10.50 -2.13 19.57
N LEU A 72 9.49 -2.53 18.80
CA LEU A 72 8.64 -3.66 19.12
C LEU A 72 9.30 -4.97 18.67
N PRO A 73 8.94 -6.11 19.28
CA PRO A 73 9.25 -7.44 18.76
C PRO A 73 8.85 -7.61 17.30
N GLU A 74 9.64 -8.35 16.52
CA GLU A 74 9.43 -8.48 15.07
C GLU A 74 8.05 -9.06 14.70
N GLU A 75 7.52 -9.98 15.51
CA GLU A 75 6.16 -10.53 15.35
C GLU A 75 5.06 -9.51 15.60
N GLU A 76 5.30 -8.51 16.45
CA GLU A 76 4.38 -7.39 16.66
C GLU A 76 4.47 -6.38 15.52
N GLN A 77 5.69 -6.08 15.04
CA GLN A 77 5.89 -5.23 13.85
C GLN A 77 5.15 -5.79 12.63
N LEU A 78 5.31 -7.09 12.37
CA LEU A 78 4.63 -7.73 11.24
C LEU A 78 3.11 -7.77 11.45
N ALA A 79 2.62 -8.02 12.67
CA ALA A 79 1.19 -7.96 12.97
C ALA A 79 0.60 -6.56 12.72
N LEU A 80 1.34 -5.50 13.04
CA LEU A 80 0.94 -4.12 12.75
C LEU A 80 0.90 -3.82 11.25
N LEU A 81 1.82 -4.38 10.46
CA LEU A 81 1.71 -4.33 8.99
C LEU A 81 0.41 -5.00 8.53
N VAL A 82 0.09 -6.21 9.03
CA VAL A 82 -1.16 -6.90 8.68
C VAL A 82 -2.39 -6.05 9.07
N ASP A 83 -2.36 -5.39 10.23
CA ASP A 83 -3.44 -4.50 10.68
C ASP A 83 -3.61 -3.25 9.78
N VAL A 84 -2.53 -2.71 9.20
CA VAL A 84 -2.64 -1.64 8.18
C VAL A 84 -3.43 -2.13 6.97
N PHE A 85 -3.12 -3.31 6.44
CA PHE A 85 -3.88 -3.90 5.34
C PHE A 85 -5.33 -4.20 5.76
N ARG A 86 -5.53 -4.67 7.00
CA ARG A 86 -6.88 -4.88 7.57
C ARG A 86 -7.70 -3.60 7.54
N LYS A 87 -7.14 -2.48 8.01
CA LYS A 87 -7.81 -1.17 7.98
C LYS A 87 -8.19 -0.75 6.56
N HIS A 88 -7.33 -1.00 5.57
CA HIS A 88 -7.68 -0.76 4.16
C HIS A 88 -8.84 -1.67 3.69
N CYS A 89 -8.82 -2.95 4.05
CA CYS A 89 -9.89 -3.90 3.71
C CYS A 89 -11.26 -3.40 4.18
N TYR A 90 -11.37 -3.04 5.46
CA TYR A 90 -12.63 -2.57 6.05
C TYR A 90 -13.04 -1.16 5.56
N ALA A 91 -12.10 -0.39 5.00
CA ALA A 91 -12.40 0.86 4.31
C ALA A 91 -12.79 0.66 2.81
N GLY A 92 -12.85 -0.59 2.32
CA GLY A 92 -13.17 -0.91 0.92
C GLY A 92 -12.01 -0.68 -0.07
N ASN A 93 -10.82 -0.42 0.45
CA ASN A 93 -9.64 -0.09 -0.33
C ASN A 93 -8.80 -1.35 -0.63
N VAL A 94 -8.20 -1.41 -1.82
CA VAL A 94 -7.08 -2.33 -2.06
C VAL A 94 -5.74 -1.65 -1.79
N CYS A 95 -4.66 -2.45 -1.84
CA CYS A 95 -3.30 -1.95 -1.76
C CYS A 95 -3.00 -0.98 -2.92
N LEU A 96 -2.32 0.14 -2.64
CA LEU A 96 -1.92 1.10 -3.69
C LEU A 96 -1.06 0.44 -4.76
N MET A 97 -0.02 -0.31 -4.35
CA MET A 97 0.82 -1.09 -5.28
C MET A 97 -0.02 -2.09 -6.08
N GLY A 98 -0.94 -2.81 -5.41
CA GLY A 98 -1.83 -3.76 -6.07
C GLY A 98 -2.81 -3.10 -7.06
N SER A 99 -3.19 -1.86 -6.81
CA SER A 99 -4.07 -1.09 -7.69
C SER A 99 -3.37 -0.42 -8.87
N LEU A 100 -2.07 -0.14 -8.75
CA LEU A 100 -1.25 0.46 -9.81
C LEU A 100 -0.66 -0.60 -10.74
N ALA A 101 -0.48 -1.83 -10.26
CA ALA A 101 0.12 -2.91 -11.04
C ALA A 101 -0.59 -3.22 -12.37
N PRO A 102 -1.95 -3.28 -12.47
CA PRO A 102 -2.63 -3.51 -13.75
C PRO A 102 -2.42 -2.38 -14.76
N ASP A 103 -2.20 -1.16 -14.29
CA ASP A 103 -2.00 0.02 -15.13
C ASP A 103 -0.51 0.24 -15.47
N TYR A 104 0.42 -0.51 -14.87
CA TYR A 104 1.86 -0.24 -14.85
C TYR A 104 2.47 0.03 -16.24
N GLU A 105 2.14 -0.80 -17.23
CA GLU A 105 2.65 -0.68 -18.61
C GLU A 105 2.17 0.57 -19.36
N THR A 106 1.13 1.24 -18.85
CA THR A 106 0.59 2.47 -19.43
C THR A 106 1.05 3.74 -18.69
N LEU A 107 1.73 3.58 -17.56
CA LEU A 107 2.23 4.70 -16.76
C LEU A 107 3.46 5.32 -17.41
N THR A 108 3.78 6.55 -17.01
CA THR A 108 5.02 7.21 -17.43
C THR A 108 6.23 6.49 -16.82
N PRO A 109 7.42 6.53 -17.45
CA PRO A 109 8.63 5.90 -16.91
C PRO A 109 8.96 6.34 -15.47
N GLN A 110 8.73 7.62 -15.16
CA GLN A 110 8.95 8.17 -13.81
C GLN A 110 8.01 7.56 -12.77
N MET A 111 6.75 7.29 -13.13
CA MET A 111 5.82 6.61 -12.24
C MET A 111 6.19 5.14 -12.05
N GLN A 112 6.60 4.46 -13.12
CA GLN A 112 7.07 3.08 -13.05
C GLN A 112 8.26 2.94 -12.09
N GLU A 113 9.27 3.79 -12.24
CA GLU A 113 10.42 3.88 -11.34
C GLU A 113 9.96 4.11 -9.90
N LYS A 114 9.02 5.03 -9.66
CA LYS A 114 8.56 5.33 -8.30
C LYS A 114 7.80 4.18 -7.65
N ILE A 115 7.02 3.45 -8.43
CA ILE A 115 6.32 2.24 -7.96
C ILE A 115 7.34 1.15 -7.61
N ASN A 116 8.39 1.01 -8.42
CA ASN A 116 9.47 0.07 -8.17
C ASN A 116 10.20 0.42 -6.86
N GLU A 117 10.60 1.68 -6.65
CA GLU A 117 11.21 2.15 -5.39
C GLU A 117 10.32 1.83 -4.16
N MET A 118 9.01 2.07 -4.29
CA MET A 118 8.05 1.75 -3.23
C MET A 118 8.00 0.24 -2.96
N ALA A 119 7.95 -0.59 -4.00
CA ALA A 119 7.92 -2.04 -3.89
C ALA A 119 9.20 -2.58 -3.21
N GLU A 120 10.37 -2.14 -3.66
CA GLU A 120 11.66 -2.52 -3.10
C GLU A 120 11.76 -2.13 -1.63
N ALA A 121 11.40 -0.91 -1.26
CA ALA A 121 11.45 -0.45 0.12
C ALA A 121 10.53 -1.25 1.06
N ILE A 122 9.32 -1.59 0.61
CA ILE A 122 8.37 -2.39 1.40
C ILE A 122 8.88 -3.83 1.55
N VAL A 123 9.32 -4.46 0.46
CA VAL A 123 9.83 -5.84 0.48
C VAL A 123 11.10 -5.93 1.32
N GLU A 124 12.01 -4.96 1.22
CA GLU A 124 13.24 -4.91 2.01
C GLU A 124 12.93 -4.77 3.51
N TRP A 125 11.96 -3.93 3.87
CA TRP A 125 11.54 -3.81 5.26
C TRP A 125 11.00 -5.14 5.82
N VAL A 126 10.10 -5.80 5.08
CA VAL A 126 9.57 -7.11 5.50
C VAL A 126 10.68 -8.15 5.58
N THR A 127 11.61 -8.17 4.61
CA THR A 127 12.77 -9.06 4.59
C THR A 127 13.62 -8.88 5.85
N THR A 128 13.97 -7.64 6.18
CA THR A 128 14.75 -7.31 7.37
C THR A 128 14.00 -7.69 8.65
N CYS A 129 12.69 -7.44 8.73
CA CYS A 129 11.85 -7.84 9.87
C CYS A 129 11.86 -9.36 10.07
N LEU A 130 11.66 -10.13 9.01
CA LEU A 130 11.65 -11.59 9.04
C LEU A 130 13.02 -12.17 9.41
N GLU A 131 14.10 -11.61 8.87
CA GLU A 131 15.47 -12.06 9.17
C GLU A 131 15.84 -11.81 10.64
N LYS A 132 15.50 -10.63 11.19
CA LYS A 132 15.69 -10.33 12.61
C LYS A 132 14.86 -11.23 13.51
N GLY A 133 13.57 -11.42 13.19
CA GLY A 133 12.69 -12.29 13.96
C GLY A 133 13.15 -13.74 13.93
N ARG A 134 13.69 -14.23 12.80
CA ARG A 134 14.32 -15.55 12.72
C ARG A 134 15.54 -15.66 13.63
N LYS A 135 16.45 -14.67 13.62
CA LYS A 135 17.62 -14.65 14.52
C LYS A 135 17.23 -14.65 16.00
N ASN A 136 16.12 -13.97 16.32
CA ASN A 136 15.54 -13.90 17.65
C ASN A 136 14.61 -15.08 17.99
N LYS A 137 14.52 -16.10 17.13
CA LYS A 137 13.66 -17.29 17.29
C LYS A 137 12.15 -16.98 17.44
N ARG A 138 11.72 -15.84 16.92
CA ARG A 138 10.31 -15.39 16.87
C ARG A 138 9.61 -15.85 15.59
N PHE A 139 10.39 -16.06 14.53
CA PHE A 139 9.90 -16.60 13.27
C PHE A 139 10.64 -17.86 12.84
N HIS A 140 9.92 -18.79 12.25
CA HIS A 140 10.44 -19.98 11.61
C HIS A 140 9.82 -20.11 10.22
N PHE A 141 10.68 -20.32 9.22
CA PHE A 141 10.24 -20.53 7.86
C PHE A 141 11.38 -21.14 7.04
N LYS A 142 11.02 -21.88 5.99
CA LYS A 142 11.98 -22.38 5.00
C LYS A 142 12.29 -21.31 3.94
N GLY A 143 13.51 -21.37 3.38
CA GLY A 143 13.98 -20.47 2.34
C GLY A 143 14.64 -19.19 2.88
N THR A 144 14.87 -18.22 2.00
CA THR A 144 15.43 -16.92 2.38
C THR A 144 14.36 -16.02 2.98
N ALA A 145 14.76 -15.00 3.77
CA ALA A 145 13.83 -13.99 4.26
C ALA A 145 13.21 -13.18 3.11
N GLY A 146 13.95 -12.97 2.02
CA GLY A 146 13.47 -12.27 0.83
C GLY A 146 12.34 -13.01 0.12
N ASP A 147 12.52 -14.31 -0.14
CA ASP A 147 11.46 -15.13 -0.74
C ASP A 147 10.20 -15.16 0.13
N ARG A 148 10.40 -15.23 1.46
CA ARG A 148 9.29 -15.20 2.41
C ARG A 148 8.60 -13.84 2.45
N ALA A 149 9.33 -12.74 2.35
CA ALA A 149 8.78 -11.40 2.28
C ALA A 149 7.90 -11.22 1.03
N LEU A 150 8.31 -11.74 -0.12
CA LEU A 150 7.50 -11.76 -1.33
C LEU A 150 6.19 -12.54 -1.14
N LEU A 151 6.24 -13.69 -0.46
CA LEU A 151 5.03 -14.45 -0.10
C LEU A 151 4.11 -13.66 0.85
N VAL A 152 4.66 -12.99 1.85
CA VAL A 152 3.87 -12.15 2.78
C VAL A 152 3.19 -11.02 2.02
N ILE A 153 3.93 -10.24 1.24
CA ILE A 153 3.40 -9.08 0.52
C ILE A 153 2.38 -9.49 -0.54
N SER A 154 2.65 -10.54 -1.32
CA SER A 154 1.69 -11.04 -2.33
C SER A 154 0.38 -11.52 -1.70
N ASN A 155 0.42 -12.20 -0.56
CA ASN A 155 -0.77 -12.63 0.16
C ASN A 155 -1.56 -11.44 0.74
N LEU A 156 -0.87 -10.45 1.34
CA LEU A 156 -1.53 -9.26 1.87
C LEU A 156 -2.17 -8.41 0.76
N GLN A 157 -1.53 -8.26 -0.39
CA GLN A 157 -2.14 -7.57 -1.53
C GLN A 157 -3.34 -8.33 -2.11
N SER A 158 -3.18 -9.62 -2.38
CA SER A 158 -4.20 -10.43 -3.04
C SER A 158 -5.40 -10.69 -2.15
N SER A 159 -5.20 -10.80 -0.83
CA SER A 159 -6.30 -10.95 0.12
C SER A 159 -7.24 -9.75 0.14
N LEU A 160 -6.78 -8.53 -0.15
CA LEU A 160 -7.66 -7.37 -0.34
C LEU A 160 -8.52 -7.48 -1.60
N LEU A 161 -7.98 -8.05 -2.68
CA LEU A 161 -8.74 -8.33 -3.90
C LEU A 161 -9.78 -9.42 -3.66
N LEU A 162 -9.40 -10.50 -2.96
CA LEU A 162 -10.33 -11.56 -2.57
C LEU A 162 -11.42 -11.02 -1.64
N ALA A 163 -11.07 -10.19 -0.66
CA ALA A 163 -12.03 -9.60 0.26
C ALA A 163 -13.06 -8.71 -0.43
N ARG A 164 -12.68 -8.05 -1.53
CA ARG A 164 -13.63 -7.28 -2.36
C ARG A 164 -14.71 -8.15 -3.01
N VAL A 165 -14.43 -9.43 -3.26
CA VAL A 165 -15.36 -10.39 -3.89
C VAL A 165 -16.08 -11.25 -2.84
N MET A 166 -15.36 -11.69 -1.82
CA MET A 166 -15.78 -12.71 -0.87
C MET A 166 -16.18 -12.16 0.51
N GLY A 167 -16.00 -10.86 0.75
CA GLY A 167 -16.19 -10.22 2.05
C GLY A 167 -14.89 -10.07 2.85
N PRO A 168 -14.84 -9.13 3.81
CA PRO A 168 -13.63 -8.82 4.59
C PRO A 168 -13.10 -10.00 5.42
N GLU A 169 -13.94 -10.99 5.72
CA GLU A 169 -13.55 -12.20 6.44
C GLU A 169 -12.49 -13.02 5.69
N ALA A 170 -12.45 -12.94 4.35
CA ALA A 170 -11.41 -13.58 3.56
C ALA A 170 -10.02 -13.02 3.90
N PHE A 171 -9.91 -11.70 4.09
CA PHE A 171 -8.68 -11.07 4.54
C PHE A 171 -8.28 -11.55 5.93
N ASP A 172 -9.22 -11.52 6.89
CA ASP A 172 -8.96 -11.93 8.27
C ASP A 172 -8.49 -13.39 8.38
N ARG A 173 -9.03 -14.29 7.54
CA ARG A 173 -8.58 -15.69 7.46
C ARG A 173 -7.16 -15.83 6.93
N ILE A 174 -6.85 -15.16 5.82
CA ILE A 174 -5.52 -15.22 5.19
C ILE A 174 -4.47 -14.58 6.08
N GLY A 175 -4.75 -13.39 6.63
CA GLY A 175 -3.83 -12.67 7.50
C GLY A 175 -3.49 -13.45 8.78
N ARG A 176 -4.48 -14.13 9.37
CA ARG A 176 -4.26 -15.01 10.53
C ARG A 176 -3.37 -16.19 10.19
N GLN A 177 -3.70 -16.95 9.13
CA GLN A 177 -2.91 -18.11 8.72
C GLN A 177 -1.47 -17.73 8.40
N LEU A 178 -1.28 -16.60 7.70
CA LEU A 178 0.04 -16.08 7.35
C LEU A 178 0.92 -15.81 8.58
N LEU A 179 0.33 -15.26 9.66
CA LEU A 179 1.05 -15.01 10.91
C LEU A 179 1.30 -16.29 11.72
N GLU A 180 0.37 -17.24 11.71
CA GLU A 180 0.52 -18.54 12.36
C GLU A 180 1.65 -19.38 11.72
N ASP A 181 1.70 -19.44 10.39
CA ASP A 181 2.70 -20.19 9.62
C ASP A 181 4.13 -19.70 9.84
N LEU A 182 4.30 -18.45 10.27
CA LEU A 182 5.60 -17.87 10.59
C LEU A 182 6.04 -18.12 12.02
N ARG A 183 5.13 -18.47 12.94
CA ARG A 183 5.44 -18.71 14.35
C ARG A 183 5.68 -20.20 14.65
N SER A 184 5.06 -21.09 13.88
CA SER A 184 5.12 -22.56 14.00
C SER A 184 6.47 -23.17 13.65
#